data_AF-A0A1N7I1X8-F1
#
_entry.id   AF-A0A1N7I1X8-F1
#
_cell.length_a   1.000
_cell.length_b   1.000
_cell.length_c   1.000
_cell.angle_alpha   90.00
_cell.angle_beta   90.00
_cell.angle_gamma   90.00
#
_symmetry.space_group_name_H-M   'P 1'
#
loop_
_entity.id
_entity.type
_entity.pdbx_description
1 polymer ?
#
loop_
_entity_poly.entity_id
_entity_poly.type
_entity_poly.pdbx_seq_one_letter_code
_entity_poly.pdbx_strand_id
1 'polypeptide(L)'
;MKKVFFPQFFLLGALVIGLVSCSPKSDAVKTSAGDSLSKPSESRVPKNHQPGIKSSDRWDDIFKSLPKEWTMLTKKDSKYIIYIPCDYQNQKIILSNKEKYALEHIIGQDAYYFQIKNIRKDGNTYLFELQEENAEKGQENVMYTLDIKDNHQAVWDVYNDERKMAAITTTDSRFENRYKTVEEPPCLE
;
A
#
# COMPACT_ATOMS: atom_id res chain seq x y z
N MET A 1 26.54 -54.69 9.95
CA MET A 1 27.40 -54.12 8.88
C MET A 1 27.27 -52.59 9.02
N LYS A 2 28.26 -51.73 9.36
CA LYS A 2 29.71 -51.63 9.04
C LYS A 2 29.96 -51.83 7.54
N LYS A 3 30.55 -50.95 6.72
CA LYS A 3 31.13 -49.58 6.85
C LYS A 3 30.40 -48.64 5.83
N VAL A 4 30.77 -47.40 5.45
CA VAL A 4 31.92 -46.48 5.72
C VAL A 4 31.47 -45.00 5.55
N PHE A 5 32.33 -44.04 5.89
CA PHE A 5 32.25 -42.59 5.62
C PHE A 5 33.14 -42.23 4.41
N PHE A 6 32.87 -41.16 3.65
CA PHE A 6 33.92 -40.27 3.08
C PHE A 6 33.34 -38.96 2.49
N PRO A 7 33.83 -37.78 2.89
CA PRO A 7 33.54 -36.51 2.21
C PRO A 7 34.58 -36.21 1.12
N GLN A 8 34.20 -35.45 0.08
CA GLN A 8 35.16 -34.86 -0.86
C GLN A 8 35.18 -33.34 -0.75
N PHE A 9 36.28 -32.83 -0.19
CA PHE A 9 36.75 -31.47 -0.43
C PHE A 9 37.25 -31.36 -1.88
N PHE A 10 37.03 -30.20 -2.51
CA PHE A 10 38.00 -29.64 -3.45
C PHE A 10 38.20 -28.15 -3.16
N LEU A 11 39.44 -27.70 -3.33
CA LEU A 11 39.98 -26.45 -2.82
C LEU A 11 40.12 -25.38 -3.89
N LEU A 12 40.12 -24.12 -3.43
CA LEU A 12 40.72 -22.90 -3.99
C LEU A 12 40.63 -22.64 -5.51
N GLY A 13 39.99 -21.50 -5.82
CA GLY A 13 40.27 -20.69 -7.00
C GLY A 13 40.43 -19.22 -6.61
N ALA A 14 41.50 -18.87 -5.90
CA ALA A 14 41.84 -17.47 -5.62
C ALA A 14 42.93 -17.01 -6.61
N LEU A 15 42.65 -15.98 -7.40
CA LEU A 15 43.67 -15.22 -8.11
C LEU A 15 43.45 -13.72 -7.92
N VAL A 16 44.48 -13.06 -7.39
CA VAL A 16 44.56 -11.62 -7.19
C VAL A 16 45.45 -11.04 -8.28
N ILE A 17 45.02 -9.93 -8.89
CA ILE A 17 45.77 -8.79 -9.47
C ILE A 17 44.67 -7.78 -9.91
N GLY A 18 44.72 -6.46 -9.69
CA GLY A 18 45.68 -5.67 -8.93
C GLY A 18 45.88 -4.28 -9.57
N LEU A 19 45.56 -3.20 -8.82
CA LEU A 19 45.88 -1.78 -9.13
C LEU A 19 45.11 -1.20 -10.36
N VAL A 20 44.90 0.12 -10.55
CA VAL A 20 45.46 1.34 -9.94
C VAL A 20 44.33 2.37 -9.70
N SER A 21 44.45 3.20 -8.66
CA SER A 21 43.58 4.35 -8.36
C SER A 21 43.88 5.59 -9.21
N CYS A 22 42.86 6.31 -9.68
CA CYS A 22 43.00 7.72 -10.08
C CYS A 22 41.74 8.55 -9.77
N SER A 23 41.74 9.22 -8.62
CA SER A 23 40.93 10.43 -8.42
C SER A 23 41.72 11.63 -8.90
N PRO A 24 41.09 12.58 -9.62
CA PRO A 24 41.56 13.96 -9.65
C PRO A 24 40.78 14.77 -8.59
N LYS A 25 41.47 15.17 -7.52
CA LYS A 25 41.22 16.50 -6.96
C LYS A 25 41.89 17.50 -7.92
N SER A 26 41.22 18.60 -8.22
CA SER A 26 41.82 19.79 -8.81
C SER A 26 41.33 21.02 -8.06
N ASP A 27 42.21 21.98 -7.87
CA ASP A 27 42.17 22.89 -6.73
C ASP A 27 41.17 24.06 -6.79
N ALA A 28 40.99 24.66 -5.61
CA ALA A 28 40.25 25.90 -5.45
C ALA A 28 41.04 27.11 -5.97
N VAL A 29 40.36 28.04 -6.65
CA VAL A 29 40.88 29.36 -7.02
C VAL A 29 39.98 30.45 -6.43
N LYS A 30 40.50 31.16 -5.43
CA LYS A 30 40.10 32.54 -5.08
C LYS A 30 40.52 33.45 -6.25
N THR A 31 39.91 34.58 -6.61
CA THR A 31 39.08 35.55 -5.87
C THR A 31 38.46 36.51 -6.91
N SER A 32 37.38 37.21 -6.59
CA SER A 32 37.41 38.68 -6.43
C SER A 32 36.07 39.20 -5.94
N ALA A 33 36.10 40.20 -5.07
CA ALA A 33 34.93 40.95 -4.66
C ALA A 33 34.47 41.93 -5.76
N GLY A 34 33.21 42.35 -5.66
CA GLY A 34 32.61 43.43 -6.43
C GLY A 34 31.38 43.94 -5.67
N ASP A 35 31.58 44.98 -4.85
CA ASP A 35 30.49 45.65 -4.12
C ASP A 35 29.44 46.26 -5.05
N SER A 36 28.18 46.23 -4.62
CA SER A 36 27.29 47.41 -4.69
C SER A 36 26.00 47.18 -3.89
N LEU A 37 25.77 48.04 -2.89
CA LEU A 37 24.46 48.14 -2.24
C LEU A 37 23.40 48.65 -3.23
N SER A 38 22.21 48.04 -3.23
CA SER A 38 20.96 48.72 -3.60
C SER A 38 19.73 47.98 -3.08
N LYS A 39 18.95 48.67 -2.25
CA LYS A 39 17.54 48.41 -1.89
C LYS A 39 16.85 49.79 -2.01
N PRO A 40 15.55 49.94 -2.32
CA PRO A 40 14.50 48.94 -2.44
C PRO A 40 13.72 48.96 -3.77
N SER A 41 12.85 47.97 -3.96
CA SER A 41 11.59 48.16 -4.72
C SER A 41 10.55 47.12 -4.28
N GLU A 42 9.34 47.59 -3.99
CA GLU A 42 8.18 46.74 -3.72
C GLU A 42 7.73 46.04 -5.00
N SER A 43 8.10 44.77 -5.20
CA SER A 43 7.39 43.94 -6.17
C SER A 43 6.13 43.38 -5.52
N ARG A 44 5.00 44.06 -5.75
CA ARG A 44 3.67 43.52 -5.44
C ARG A 44 3.39 42.34 -6.38
N VAL A 45 3.84 41.14 -5.98
CA VAL A 45 3.37 39.90 -6.61
C VAL A 45 1.85 39.85 -6.41
N PRO A 46 1.03 39.82 -7.49
CA PRO A 46 -0.41 39.80 -7.33
C PRO A 46 -0.81 38.49 -6.64
N LYS A 47 -1.60 38.63 -5.57
CA LYS A 47 -2.42 37.52 -5.04
C LYS A 47 -3.42 37.12 -6.11
N ASN A 48 -3.01 36.27 -7.05
CA ASN A 48 -3.95 35.43 -7.77
C ASN A 48 -4.55 34.48 -6.74
N HIS A 49 -5.72 34.88 -6.24
CA HIS A 49 -6.63 34.01 -5.53
C HIS A 49 -7.03 32.88 -6.50
N GLN A 50 -6.27 31.79 -6.51
CA GLN A 50 -6.90 30.51 -6.70
C GLN A 50 -7.98 30.40 -5.61
N PRO A 51 -9.26 30.16 -5.95
CA PRO A 51 -10.23 29.78 -4.95
C PRO A 51 -9.74 28.46 -4.38
N GLY A 52 -9.21 28.49 -3.15
CA GLY A 52 -8.84 27.29 -2.43
C GLY A 52 -10.08 26.40 -2.37
N ILE A 53 -10.01 25.27 -3.07
CA ILE A 53 -11.13 24.34 -3.19
C ILE A 53 -11.44 23.86 -1.78
N LYS A 54 -12.53 24.36 -1.21
CA LYS A 54 -13.08 23.89 0.07
C LYS A 54 -13.74 22.52 -0.13
N SER A 55 -12.96 21.52 -0.55
CA SER A 55 -13.21 20.14 -0.18
C SER A 55 -12.85 20.01 1.30
N SER A 56 -13.76 20.51 2.13
CA SER A 56 -13.99 19.93 3.45
C SER A 56 -15.01 18.81 3.25
N ASP A 57 -14.72 17.88 2.33
CA ASP A 57 -15.48 16.64 2.24
C ASP A 57 -15.25 15.94 3.56
N ARG A 58 -16.27 15.93 4.41
CA ARG A 58 -16.20 15.21 5.68
C ARG A 58 -15.91 13.77 5.31
N TRP A 59 -14.98 13.13 6.02
CA TRP A 59 -14.66 11.73 5.76
C TRP A 59 -15.92 10.84 5.85
N ASP A 60 -16.92 11.24 6.64
CA ASP A 60 -18.28 10.68 6.68
C ASP A 60 -18.94 10.56 5.30
N ASP A 61 -18.81 11.59 4.46
CA ASP A 61 -19.48 11.70 3.16
C ASP A 61 -18.69 10.96 2.08
N ILE A 62 -17.35 11.01 2.15
CA ILE A 62 -16.47 10.11 1.40
C ILE A 62 -16.85 8.66 1.71
N PHE A 63 -16.93 8.31 3.00
CA PHE A 63 -17.30 6.97 3.46
C PHE A 63 -18.65 6.53 2.90
N LYS A 64 -19.70 7.36 3.01
CA LYS A 64 -21.03 7.06 2.44
C LYS A 64 -21.00 6.79 0.94
N SER A 65 -20.15 7.49 0.20
CA SER A 65 -20.04 7.35 -1.27
C SER A 65 -19.41 6.03 -1.74
N LEU A 66 -18.57 5.41 -0.91
CA LEU A 66 -17.82 4.20 -1.27
C LEU A 66 -18.68 2.92 -1.17
N PRO A 67 -18.51 1.97 -2.10
CA PRO A 67 -19.06 0.62 -1.97
C PRO A 67 -18.72 -0.04 -0.63
N LYS A 68 -19.66 -0.83 -0.10
CA LYS A 68 -19.62 -1.35 1.26
C LYS A 68 -18.99 -2.73 1.37
N GLU A 69 -18.94 -3.48 0.27
CA GLU A 69 -18.41 -4.84 0.21
C GLU A 69 -17.49 -4.94 -0.99
N TRP A 70 -16.30 -5.49 -0.75
CA TRP A 70 -15.27 -5.73 -1.75
C TRP A 70 -14.79 -7.18 -1.61
N THR A 71 -14.86 -7.95 -2.70
CA THR A 71 -14.42 -9.34 -2.74
C THR A 71 -13.15 -9.46 -3.59
N MET A 72 -12.15 -10.18 -3.10
CA MET A 72 -10.88 -10.38 -3.80
C MET A 72 -11.05 -11.13 -5.13
N LEU A 73 -10.25 -10.69 -6.11
CA LEU A 73 -10.14 -11.25 -7.46
C LEU A 73 -8.79 -11.94 -7.62
N THR A 74 -8.80 -13.27 -7.70
CA THR A 74 -7.59 -14.05 -7.95
C THR A 74 -7.37 -14.23 -9.45
N LYS A 75 -6.14 -13.98 -9.93
CA LYS A 75 -5.79 -14.16 -11.34
C LYS A 75 -5.30 -15.59 -11.60
N LYS A 76 -6.06 -16.37 -12.36
CA LYS A 76 -5.77 -17.76 -12.76
C LYS A 76 -5.92 -17.91 -14.26
N ASP A 77 -4.93 -18.50 -14.93
CA ASP A 77 -4.93 -18.70 -16.39
C ASP A 77 -5.28 -17.43 -17.20
N SER A 78 -4.70 -16.30 -16.77
CA SER A 78 -4.97 -14.94 -17.27
C SER A 78 -6.39 -14.39 -17.09
N LYS A 79 -7.29 -15.10 -16.40
CA LYS A 79 -8.64 -14.64 -16.04
C LYS A 79 -8.72 -14.31 -14.56
N TYR A 80 -9.62 -13.39 -14.19
CA TYR A 80 -9.96 -13.15 -12.79
C TYR A 80 -11.13 -14.04 -12.38
N ILE A 81 -11.00 -14.66 -11.21
CA ILE A 81 -12.02 -15.49 -10.57
C ILE A 81 -12.20 -15.05 -9.11
N ILE A 82 -13.38 -15.34 -8.57
CA ILE A 82 -13.66 -15.20 -7.13
C ILE A 82 -13.61 -16.61 -6.55
N TYR A 83 -12.82 -16.83 -5.51
CA TYR A 83 -12.94 -18.07 -4.75
C TYR A 83 -14.02 -17.95 -3.68
N ILE A 84 -14.74 -19.02 -3.38
CA ILE A 84 -15.54 -19.06 -2.15
C ILE A 84 -14.54 -19.03 -0.98
N PRO A 85 -14.71 -18.20 0.07
CA PRO A 85 -13.81 -18.22 1.22
C PRO A 85 -14.01 -19.54 1.99
N CYS A 86 -13.05 -20.45 1.84
CA CYS A 86 -12.97 -21.74 2.53
C CYS A 86 -11.57 -21.84 3.15
N ASP A 87 -11.46 -21.27 4.36
CA ASP A 87 -10.34 -21.25 5.29
C ASP A 87 -9.04 -20.58 4.83
N TYR A 88 -8.73 -20.59 3.54
CA TYR A 88 -7.58 -19.90 2.96
C TYR A 88 -7.94 -19.20 1.62
N GLN A 89 -7.00 -18.39 1.15
CA GLN A 89 -6.93 -17.73 -0.17
C GLN A 89 -7.89 -16.56 -0.47
N ASN A 90 -9.20 -16.62 -0.17
CA ASN A 90 -10.08 -15.49 -0.49
C ASN A 90 -10.20 -14.46 0.64
N GLN A 91 -10.19 -13.18 0.27
CA GLN A 91 -10.25 -12.04 1.19
C GLN A 91 -11.45 -11.15 0.88
N LYS A 92 -12.01 -10.51 1.90
CA LYS A 92 -13.07 -9.51 1.77
C LYS A 92 -12.79 -8.28 2.61
N ILE A 93 -13.10 -7.11 2.07
CA ILE A 93 -13.15 -5.85 2.83
C ILE A 93 -14.62 -5.43 2.97
N ILE A 94 -15.07 -5.23 4.20
CA ILE A 94 -16.41 -4.72 4.51
C ILE A 94 -16.27 -3.35 5.17
N LEU A 95 -17.05 -2.38 4.73
CA LEU A 95 -17.12 -1.02 5.28
C LEU A 95 -18.47 -0.81 5.98
N SER A 96 -18.52 -0.94 7.30
CA SER A 96 -19.77 -0.80 8.07
C SER A 96 -20.00 0.62 8.58
N ASN A 97 -21.25 1.08 8.49
CA ASN A 97 -21.71 2.36 9.04
C ASN A 97 -22.35 2.21 10.44
N LYS A 98 -22.76 1.00 10.81
CA LYS A 98 -23.74 0.75 11.88
C LYS A 98 -23.26 -0.18 12.98
N GLU A 99 -22.08 -0.76 12.82
CA GLU A 99 -21.52 -1.73 13.75
C GLU A 99 -20.37 -1.13 14.54
N LYS A 100 -19.82 -1.91 15.47
CA LYS A 100 -18.71 -1.50 16.35
C LYS A 100 -17.43 -1.16 15.57
N TYR A 101 -17.34 -1.66 14.34
CA TYR A 101 -16.21 -1.55 13.43
C TYR A 101 -16.61 -0.77 12.18
N ALA A 102 -15.68 -0.03 11.60
CA ALA A 102 -15.91 0.81 10.43
C ALA A 102 -15.26 0.24 9.15
N LEU A 103 -14.22 -0.60 9.33
CA LEU A 103 -13.64 -1.45 8.30
C LEU A 103 -13.31 -2.82 8.90
N GLU A 104 -13.68 -3.87 8.18
CA GLU A 104 -13.37 -5.26 8.51
C GLU A 104 -12.59 -5.87 7.34
N HIS A 105 -11.48 -6.53 7.65
CA HIS A 105 -10.67 -7.27 6.68
C HIS A 105 -10.72 -8.76 7.02
N ILE A 106 -11.54 -9.50 6.27
CA ILE A 106 -11.79 -10.93 6.45
C ILE A 106 -10.85 -11.72 5.56
N ILE A 107 -10.16 -12.72 6.13
CA ILE A 107 -9.19 -13.59 5.47
C ILE A 107 -9.45 -15.03 5.91
N GLY A 108 -10.05 -15.85 5.03
CA GLY A 108 -10.48 -17.20 5.41
C GLY A 108 -11.53 -17.16 6.53
N GLN A 109 -11.23 -17.77 7.68
CA GLN A 109 -12.06 -17.70 8.90
C GLN A 109 -11.72 -16.51 9.82
N ASP A 110 -10.56 -15.89 9.65
CA ASP A 110 -10.07 -14.80 10.50
C ASP A 110 -10.59 -13.43 10.02
N ALA A 111 -10.68 -12.47 10.94
CA ALA A 111 -11.05 -11.09 10.62
C ALA A 111 -10.27 -10.07 11.46
N TYR A 112 -9.76 -9.03 10.80
CA TYR A 112 -9.15 -7.87 11.44
C TYR A 112 -10.16 -6.71 11.48
N TYR A 113 -10.31 -6.11 12.65
CA TYR A 113 -11.34 -5.11 12.93
C TYR A 113 -10.74 -3.73 13.19
N PHE A 114 -11.20 -2.73 12.42
CA PHE A 114 -10.64 -1.39 12.43
C PHE A 114 -11.70 -0.31 12.68
N GLN A 115 -11.31 0.71 13.44
CA GLN A 115 -11.97 2.00 13.49
C GLN A 115 -11.34 2.94 12.46
N ILE A 116 -12.17 3.63 11.66
CA ILE A 116 -11.73 4.70 10.79
C ILE A 116 -11.55 5.97 11.62
N LYS A 117 -10.34 6.54 11.63
CA LYS A 117 -10.06 7.87 12.20
C LYS A 117 -10.25 8.98 11.18
N ASN A 118 -9.88 8.71 9.93
CA ASN A 118 -9.98 9.68 8.84
C ASN A 118 -10.02 8.95 7.48
N ILE A 119 -10.60 9.60 6.48
CA ILE A 119 -10.51 9.20 5.08
C ILE A 119 -10.21 10.45 4.27
N ARG A 120 -9.21 10.37 3.40
CA ARG A 120 -8.80 11.46 2.51
C ARG A 120 -8.83 10.93 1.08
N LYS A 121 -9.09 11.80 0.11
CA LYS A 121 -9.02 11.46 -1.31
C LYS A 121 -7.88 12.25 -1.96
N ASP A 122 -7.01 11.56 -2.67
CA ASP A 122 -5.95 12.14 -3.49
C ASP A 122 -6.03 11.55 -4.90
N GLY A 123 -6.42 12.38 -5.88
CA GLY A 123 -6.77 11.93 -7.22
C GLY A 123 -7.86 10.84 -7.21
N ASN A 124 -7.51 9.64 -7.68
CA ASN A 124 -8.39 8.46 -7.70
C ASN A 124 -8.20 7.53 -6.48
N THR A 125 -7.22 7.82 -5.62
CA THR A 125 -6.87 6.99 -4.46
C THR A 125 -7.50 7.56 -3.19
N TYR A 126 -8.08 6.68 -2.38
CA TYR A 126 -8.56 7.00 -1.04
C TYR A 126 -7.54 6.48 -0.02
N LEU A 127 -7.16 7.32 0.93
CA LEU A 127 -6.30 6.97 2.06
C LEU A 127 -7.15 6.86 3.32
N PHE A 128 -7.14 5.69 3.93
CA PHE A 128 -7.82 5.36 5.18
C PHE A 128 -6.82 5.36 6.32
N GLU A 129 -7.08 6.19 7.32
CA GLU A 129 -6.34 6.19 8.58
C GLU A 129 -7.09 5.34 9.60
N LEU A 130 -6.56 4.14 9.90
CA LEU A 130 -7.23 3.11 10.68
C LEU A 130 -6.57 2.90 12.05
N GLN A 131 -7.37 2.61 13.07
CA GLN A 131 -6.90 2.05 14.34
C GLN A 131 -7.47 0.64 14.50
N GLU A 132 -6.61 -0.35 14.66
CA GLU A 132 -6.97 -1.74 14.98
C GLU A 132 -7.60 -1.79 16.39
N GLU A 133 -8.69 -2.53 16.57
CA GLU A 133 -9.46 -2.50 17.83
C GLU A 133 -8.60 -2.84 19.06
N ASN A 134 -7.81 -3.91 18.94
CA ASN A 134 -7.03 -4.47 20.04
C ASN A 134 -5.61 -3.89 20.13
N ALA A 135 -5.36 -2.75 19.46
CA ALA A 135 -4.04 -2.12 19.43
C ALA A 135 -3.58 -1.71 20.85
N GLU A 136 -2.36 -2.10 21.21
CA GLU A 136 -1.75 -1.65 22.47
C GLU A 136 -1.48 -0.14 22.44
N LYS A 137 -1.53 0.51 23.61
CA LYS A 137 -1.27 1.95 23.72
C LYS A 137 0.16 2.27 23.27
N GLY A 138 0.28 2.91 22.12
CA GLY A 138 1.56 3.30 21.52
C GLY A 138 1.85 2.64 20.17
N GLN A 139 1.02 1.70 19.72
CA GLN A 139 1.05 1.23 18.33
C GLN A 139 0.57 2.33 17.36
N GLU A 140 1.17 2.37 16.17
CA GLU A 140 0.83 3.34 15.13
C GLU A 140 -0.50 3.01 14.45
N ASN A 141 -1.17 4.02 13.88
CA ASN A 141 -2.34 3.82 13.03
C ASN A 141 -1.92 3.07 11.75
N VAL A 142 -2.75 2.14 11.28
CA VAL A 142 -2.55 1.42 10.02
C VAL A 142 -3.13 2.23 8.86
N MET A 143 -2.34 2.45 7.81
CA MET A 143 -2.75 3.17 6.60
C MET A 143 -3.13 2.17 5.51
N TYR A 144 -4.40 2.16 5.13
CA TYR A 144 -4.86 1.45 3.92
C TYR A 144 -5.07 2.46 2.79
N THR A 145 -4.71 2.06 1.57
CA THR A 145 -5.06 2.77 0.34
C THR A 145 -6.10 1.97 -0.44
N LEU A 146 -7.01 2.68 -1.12
CA LEU A 146 -8.01 2.13 -2.03
C LEU A 146 -7.93 2.90 -3.35
N ASP A 147 -7.53 2.22 -4.42
CA ASP A 147 -7.41 2.78 -5.76
C ASP A 147 -8.44 2.11 -6.70
N ILE A 148 -9.49 2.84 -7.06
CA ILE A 148 -10.62 2.35 -7.88
C ILE A 148 -10.32 2.58 -9.36
N LYS A 149 -10.40 1.52 -10.15
CA LYS A 149 -10.07 1.51 -11.58
C LYS A 149 -11.32 1.54 -12.48
N ASP A 150 -11.18 2.14 -13.66
CA ASP A 150 -12.24 2.24 -14.66
C ASP A 150 -12.75 0.87 -15.17
N ASN A 151 -11.97 -0.20 -14.98
CA ASN A 151 -12.33 -1.57 -15.36
C ASN A 151 -13.17 -2.30 -14.29
N HIS A 152 -13.71 -1.60 -13.30
CA HIS A 152 -14.52 -2.15 -12.19
C HIS A 152 -13.72 -3.02 -11.21
N GLN A 153 -12.40 -2.88 -11.20
CA GLN A 153 -11.52 -3.44 -10.19
C GLN A 153 -11.13 -2.34 -9.21
N ALA A 154 -10.75 -2.74 -8.00
CA ALA A 154 -10.06 -1.86 -7.07
C ALA A 154 -8.80 -2.57 -6.54
N VAL A 155 -7.83 -1.79 -6.09
CA VAL A 155 -6.68 -2.31 -5.35
C VAL A 155 -6.73 -1.74 -3.95
N TRP A 156 -6.75 -2.63 -2.95
CA TRP A 156 -6.49 -2.30 -1.56
C TRP A 156 -5.03 -2.63 -1.25
N ASP A 157 -4.28 -1.68 -0.69
CA ASP A 157 -2.86 -1.87 -0.35
C ASP A 157 -2.53 -1.22 1.00
N VAL A 158 -1.52 -1.75 1.69
CA VAL A 158 -1.20 -1.44 3.08
C VAL A 158 0.15 -0.73 3.18
N TYR A 159 0.13 0.53 3.60
CA TYR A 159 1.26 1.44 3.41
C TYR A 159 2.31 1.40 4.54
N ASN A 160 1.94 1.10 5.78
CA ASN A 160 2.83 1.15 6.95
C ASN A 160 2.64 0.00 7.97
N ASP A 161 2.15 -1.17 7.54
CA ASP A 161 1.98 -2.32 8.44
C ASP A 161 3.22 -3.23 8.42
N GLU A 162 3.82 -3.48 9.59
CA GLU A 162 4.98 -4.37 9.76
C GLU A 162 4.69 -5.82 9.34
N ARG A 163 3.41 -6.24 9.35
CA ARG A 163 2.94 -7.54 8.83
C ARG A 163 3.17 -7.70 7.33
N LYS A 164 3.41 -6.60 6.58
CA LYS A 164 3.64 -6.58 5.12
C LYS A 164 2.54 -7.31 4.35
N MET A 165 1.28 -7.00 4.65
CA MET A 165 0.14 -7.50 3.90
C MET A 165 0.29 -7.09 2.43
N ALA A 166 0.15 -8.05 1.51
CA ALA A 166 0.26 -7.77 0.08
C ALA A 166 -1.00 -7.07 -0.45
N ALA A 167 -0.82 -6.16 -1.41
CA ALA A 167 -1.91 -5.52 -2.13
C ALA A 167 -2.89 -6.56 -2.71
N ILE A 168 -4.19 -6.41 -2.41
CA ILE A 168 -5.25 -7.26 -2.93
C ILE A 168 -6.02 -6.53 -4.04
N THR A 169 -6.20 -7.20 -5.18
CA THR A 169 -7.14 -6.75 -6.21
C THR A 169 -8.53 -7.25 -5.85
N THR A 170 -9.54 -6.38 -5.88
CA THR A 170 -10.92 -6.69 -5.53
C THR A 170 -11.91 -6.20 -6.59
N THR A 171 -13.17 -6.61 -6.48
CA THR A 171 -14.33 -6.01 -7.13
C THR A 171 -15.33 -5.59 -6.07
N ASP A 172 -16.12 -4.56 -6.34
CA ASP A 172 -17.30 -4.29 -5.49
C ASP A 172 -18.47 -5.24 -5.82
N SER A 173 -19.36 -5.45 -4.86
CA SER A 173 -20.45 -6.44 -4.94
C SER A 173 -21.43 -6.22 -6.11
N ARG A 174 -21.50 -5.03 -6.71
CA ARG A 174 -22.34 -4.75 -7.89
C ARG A 174 -21.78 -5.37 -9.17
N PHE A 175 -20.50 -5.75 -9.18
CA PHE A 175 -19.79 -6.29 -10.35
C PHE A 175 -19.23 -7.70 -10.15
N GLU A 176 -19.42 -8.33 -8.97
CA GLU A 176 -19.03 -9.73 -8.70
C GLU A 176 -19.58 -10.70 -9.75
N ASN A 177 -20.81 -10.47 -10.22
CA ASN A 177 -21.48 -11.29 -11.24
C ASN A 177 -20.77 -11.31 -12.61
N ARG A 178 -19.73 -10.48 -12.83
CA ARG A 178 -18.90 -10.48 -14.04
C ARG A 178 -17.75 -11.49 -13.98
N TYR A 179 -17.48 -12.05 -12.80
CA TYR A 179 -16.38 -12.97 -12.56
C TYR A 179 -16.91 -14.38 -12.30
N LYS A 180 -16.10 -15.40 -12.64
CA LYS A 180 -16.46 -16.78 -12.33
C LYS A 180 -16.20 -17.03 -10.84
N THR A 181 -17.23 -17.37 -10.08
CA THR A 181 -17.06 -17.93 -8.74
C THR A 181 -16.63 -19.39 -8.84
N VAL A 182 -15.65 -19.78 -8.02
CA VAL A 182 -15.07 -21.12 -7.95
C VAL A 182 -15.03 -21.55 -6.49
N GLU A 183 -15.59 -22.70 -6.19
CA GLU A 183 -15.39 -23.40 -4.93
C GLU A 183 -13.99 -24.06 -4.97
N GLU A 184 -13.16 -23.87 -3.95
CA GLU A 184 -11.93 -24.65 -3.82
C GLU A 184 -12.27 -26.10 -3.41
N PRO A 185 -11.38 -27.09 -3.62
CA PRO A 185 -11.50 -28.38 -2.95
C PRO A 185 -11.73 -28.19 -1.43
N PRO A 186 -12.42 -29.14 -0.77
CA PRO A 186 -13.02 -28.91 0.54
C PRO A 186 -12.03 -28.38 1.58
N CYS A 187 -12.53 -27.48 2.45
CA CYS A 187 -11.84 -27.06 3.67
C CYS A 187 -11.29 -28.30 4.38
N LEU A 188 -10.08 -28.20 4.91
CA LEU A 188 -9.55 -29.25 5.79
C LEU A 188 -10.29 -29.16 7.12
N GLU A 189 -11.15 -30.15 7.42
CA GLU A 189 -11.82 -30.33 8.71
C GLU A 189 -10.85 -30.45 9.89
#